data_AF-A0ABD0RZF0-F1
#
_entry.id   AF-A0ABD0RZF0-F1
#
_cell.length_a   1.000
_cell.length_b   1.000
_cell.length_c   1.000
_cell.angle_alpha   90.00
_cell.angle_beta   90.00
_cell.angle_gamma   90.00
#
_symmetry.space_group_name_H-M   'P 1'
#
loop_
_entity.id
_entity.type
_entity.pdbx_description
1 polymer ?
#
loop_
_entity_poly.entity_id
_entity_poly.type
_entity_poly.pdbx_seq_one_letter_code
_entity_poly.pdbx_strand_id
1 'polypeptide(L)' 'FTPDFTSSWVIRDLTLLTERGSLFHFTLNVTLPHHMLPLCAQVVPGPSWEESFWVITLVFT' A
#
# COMPACT_ATOMS: atom_id res chain seq x y z
N PHE A 1 5.67 -2.37 1.12
CA PHE A 1 4.67 -1.72 0.24
C PHE A 1 3.36 -1.78 0.99
N THR A 2 2.84 -0.64 1.43
CA THR A 2 1.49 -0.57 1.99
C THR A 2 0.59 -0.08 0.86
N PRO A 3 -0.31 -0.92 0.32
CA PRO A 3 -1.29 -0.44 -0.65
C PRO A 3 -2.17 0.60 0.05
N ASP A 4 -2.13 1.83 -0.40
CA ASP A 4 -2.89 2.93 0.20
C ASP A 4 -4.37 2.93 -0.26
N PHE A 5 -4.74 2.05 -1.21
CA PHE A 5 -6.10 1.85 -1.75
C PHE A 5 -6.86 3.15 -2.07
N THR A 6 -6.13 4.26 -2.26
CA THR A 6 -6.65 5.57 -2.68
C THR A 6 -6.98 5.57 -4.17
N SER A 7 -6.35 4.68 -4.94
CA SER A 7 -6.54 4.50 -6.38
C SER A 7 -6.98 3.08 -6.71
N SER A 8 -7.98 2.96 -7.60
CA SER A 8 -8.43 1.70 -8.21
C SER A 8 -7.47 1.14 -9.24
N TRP A 9 -6.43 1.88 -9.62
CA TRP A 9 -5.51 1.48 -10.67
C TRP A 9 -4.06 1.73 -10.27
N VAL A 10 -3.24 0.70 -10.45
CA VAL A 10 -1.83 0.71 -10.13
C VAL A 10 -1.06 0.04 -11.27
N ILE A 11 -0.17 0.80 -11.92
CA ILE A 11 0.89 0.27 -12.78
C ILE A 11 2.21 0.40 -12.05
N ARG A 12 2.95 -0.71 -11.90
CA ARG A 12 4.29 -0.74 -11.32
C ARG A 12 5.24 -1.56 -12.17
N ASP A 13 6.47 -1.08 -12.29
CA ASP A 13 7.56 -1.81 -12.92
C ASP A 13 8.43 -2.49 -11.86
N LEU A 14 8.82 -3.73 -12.13
CA LEU A 14 9.68 -4.56 -11.32
C LEU A 14 10.83 -5.07 -12.19
N THR A 15 12.05 -4.69 -11.82
CA THR A 15 13.26 -5.14 -12.49
C THR A 15 13.97 -6.17 -11.62
N LEU A 16 14.16 -7.38 -12.14
CA LEU A 16 14.96 -8.42 -11.51
C LEU A 16 16.36 -8.43 -12.13
N LEU A 17 17.38 -8.23 -11.28
CA LEU A 17 18.78 -8.43 -11.63
C LEU A 17 19.22 -9.78 -11.10
N THR A 18 19.74 -10.65 -11.96
CA THR A 18 20.38 -11.90 -11.51
C THR A 18 21.85 -11.67 -11.18
N GLU A 19 22.42 -12.53 -10.34
CA GLU A 19 23.86 -12.52 -10.01
C GLU A 19 24.78 -12.64 -11.25
N ARG A 20 24.27 -13.20 -12.36
CA ARG A 20 24.98 -13.27 -13.65
C ARG A 20 24.75 -12.04 -14.54
N GLY A 21 24.12 -10.99 -14.02
CA GLY A 21 23.90 -9.71 -14.71
C GLY A 21 22.74 -9.69 -15.69
N SER A 22 21.89 -10.73 -15.73
CA SER A 22 20.69 -10.71 -16.58
C SER A 22 19.60 -9.84 -15.95
N LEU A 23 18.99 -8.98 -16.76
CA LEU A 23 17.91 -8.07 -16.38
C LEU A 23 16.59 -8.55 -16.94
N PHE A 24 15.59 -8.70 -16.08
CA PHE A 24 14.22 -9.02 -16.46
C PHE A 24 13.29 -7.90 -16.00
N HIS A 25 12.52 -7.35 -16.93
CA HIS A 25 11.57 -6.27 -16.66
C HIS A 25 10.16 -6.83 -16.67
N PHE A 26 9.41 -6.55 -15.61
CA PHE A 26 8.01 -6.94 -15.46
C PHE A 26 7.18 -5.71 -15.16
N THR A 27 6.04 -5.57 -15.82
CA THR A 27 5.07 -4.52 -15.52
C THR A 27 3.82 -5.16 -14.94
N LEU A 28 3.53 -4.83 -13.69
CA LEU A 28 2.28 -5.16 -13.03
C LEU A 28 1.26 -4.09 -13.37
N ASN A 29 0.24 -4.44 -14.16
CA ASN A 29 -0.89 -3.57 -14.46
C ASN A 29 -2.15 -4.17 -13.83
N VAL A 30 -2.54 -3.65 -12.67
CA VAL A 30 -3.70 -4.16 -11.93
C VAL A 30 -4.71 -3.04 -11.71
N THR A 31 -5.97 -3.38 -11.95
CA THR A 31 -7.13 -2.57 -11.62
C THR A 31 -7.98 -3.29 -10.58
N LEU A 32 -8.27 -2.61 -9.48
CA LEU A 32 -9.21 -3.05 -8.45
C LEU A 32 -10.57 -2.39 -8.71
N PRO A 33 -11.69 -3.15 -8.72
CA PRO A 33 -13.01 -2.54 -8.83
C PRO A 33 -13.25 -1.53 -7.71
N HIS A 34 -13.81 -0.36 -8.05
CA HIS A 34 -13.98 0.74 -7.10
C HIS A 34 -14.76 0.36 -5.82
N HIS A 35 -15.76 -0.51 -5.95
CA HIS A 35 -16.55 -0.99 -4.81
C HIS A 35 -15.75 -1.87 -3.83
N MET A 36 -14.61 -2.42 -4.25
CA MET A 36 -13.73 -3.23 -3.42
C MET A 36 -12.64 -2.41 -2.70
N LEU A 37 -12.41 -1.15 -3.10
CA LEU A 37 -11.42 -0.28 -2.45
C LEU A 37 -11.63 -0.16 -0.94
N PRO A 38 -12.85 0.08 -0.42
CA PRO A 38 -13.07 0.20 1.02
C PRO A 38 -12.80 -1.11 1.76
N LEU A 39 -13.18 -2.25 1.16
CA LEU A 39 -12.97 -3.57 1.74
C LEU A 39 -11.48 -3.90 1.84
N CYS A 40 -10.70 -3.59 0.82
CA CYS A 40 -9.27 -3.81 0.83
C CYS A 40 -8.53 -2.88 1.80
N ALA A 41 -8.98 -1.63 1.93
CA ALA A 41 -8.43 -0.67 2.89
C ALA A 41 -8.57 -1.12 4.34
N GLN A 42 -9.64 -1.85 4.69
CA GLN A 42 -9.87 -2.36 6.05
C GLN A 42 -8.85 -3.43 6.50
N VAL A 43 -8.21 -4.12 5.57
CA VAL A 43 -7.23 -5.18 5.89
C VAL A 43 -5.83 -4.60 6.11
N VAL A 44 -5.63 -3.32 5.78
CA VAL A 44 -4.35 -2.65 5.99
C VAL A 44 -4.21 -2.32 7.47
N PRO A 45 -3.12 -2.75 8.14
CA PRO A 45 -2.87 -2.36 9.52
C PRO A 45 -2.75 -0.84 9.59
N GLY A 46 -3.46 -0.24 10.54
CA GLY A 46 -3.37 1.20 10.81
C GLY A 46 -1.94 1.61 11.20
N PRO A 47 -1.59 2.88 11.05
CA PRO A 47 -0.30 3.39 11.48
C PRO A 47 -0.10 3.16 12.98
N SER A 48 1.05 2.62 13.37
CA SER A 48 1.37 2.30 14.78
C SER A 48 1.38 3.51 15.72
N TRP A 49 1.42 4.73 15.18
CA TRP A 49 1.41 5.98 15.95
C TRP A 49 -0.01 6.47 16.26
N GLU A 50 -1.04 5.96 15.58
CA GLU A 50 -2.41 6.49 15.64
C GLU A 50 -3.00 6.40 17.04
N GLU A 51 -2.81 5.26 17.71
CA GLU A 51 -3.29 5.04 19.09
C GLU A 51 -2.63 6.03 20.06
N SER A 52 -1.31 6.19 19.99
CA SER A 52 -0.56 7.14 20.80
C SER A 52 -1.01 8.59 20.56
N PHE A 53 -1.31 8.94 19.31
CA PHE A 53 -1.83 10.26 18.95
C PHE A 53 -3.19 10.51 19.61
N TRP A 54 -4.11 9.55 19.53
CA TRP A 54 -5.44 9.68 20.15
C TRP A 54 -5.36 9.84 21.67
N VAL A 55 -4.47 9.10 22.33
CA VAL A 55 -4.23 9.24 23.78
C VAL A 55 -3.72 10.64 24.11
N ILE A 56 -2.74 11.16 23.37
CA ILE A 56 -2.21 12.51 23.57
C ILE A 56 -3.33 13.54 23.39
N THR A 57 -4.09 13.48 22.30
CA THR A 57 -5.20 14.41 22.06
C THR A 57 -6.21 14.40 23.20
N LEU A 58 -6.61 13.23 23.69
CA LEU A 58 -7.55 13.10 24.82
C LEU A 58 -7.00 13.68 26.13
N VAL A 59 -5.70 13.57 26.39
CA VAL A 59 -5.08 14.10 27.62
C VAL A 59 -4.95 15.62 27.60
N PHE A 60 -4.79 16.22 26.41
CA PHE A 60 -4.56 17.66 26.25
C PHE A 60 -5.79 18.44 25.76
N THR A 61 -6.97 17.82 25.66
CA THR A 61 -8.27 18.47 25.35
C THR A 61 -9.15 18.54 26.58
#